data_AF-A0A7C7WL62-F1
#
_entry.id   AF-A0A7C7WL62-F1
#
_cell.length_a   1.000
_cell.length_b   1.000
_cell.length_c   1.000
_cell.angle_alpha   90.00
_cell.angle_beta   90.00
_cell.angle_gamma   90.00
#
_symmetry.space_group_name_H-M   'P 1'
#
loop_
_entity.id
_entity.type
_entity.pdbx_description
1 polymer ?
#
loop_
_entity_poly.entity_id
_entity_poly.type
_entity_poly.pdbx_seq_one_letter_code
_entity_poly.pdbx_strand_id
1 'polypeptide(L)' 'MRHRVAHRKLGRVTEHRLALLRNQSTMLLRHERIDTTLAKAKELRPFVERLITVAKRGLVDGTDTTRALHARRLV' A
#
# COMPACT_ATOMS: atom_id res chain seq x y z
N MET A 1 -4.28 -24.86 -7.61
CA MET A 1 -4.36 -23.45 -7.18
C MET A 1 -5.74 -22.90 -7.49
N ARG A 2 -6.28 -21.96 -6.71
CA ARG A 2 -7.51 -21.25 -7.13
C ARG A 2 -7.16 -20.33 -8.31
N HIS A 3 -7.82 -20.51 -9.44
CA HIS A 3 -7.61 -19.67 -10.62
C HIS A 3 -8.08 -18.23 -10.35
N ARG A 4 -7.36 -17.24 -10.90
CA ARG A 4 -7.68 -15.81 -10.83
C ARG A 4 -7.74 -15.20 -9.42
N VAL A 5 -7.17 -15.85 -8.42
CA VAL A 5 -7.04 -15.26 -7.07
C VAL A 5 -5.71 -14.52 -6.99
N ALA A 6 -5.78 -13.19 -7.14
CA ALA A 6 -4.69 -12.31 -6.80
C ALA A 6 -4.68 -12.07 -5.28
N HIS A 7 -3.49 -11.90 -4.70
CA HIS A 7 -3.25 -11.58 -3.29
C HIS A 7 -3.44 -12.71 -2.26
N ARG A 8 -2.63 -12.67 -1.22
CA ARG A 8 -2.66 -13.59 -0.08
C ARG A 8 -3.51 -13.04 1.05
N LYS A 9 -4.31 -13.90 1.69
CA LYS A 9 -5.16 -13.51 2.83
C LYS A 9 -4.40 -13.26 4.14
N LEU A 10 -3.16 -13.77 4.25
CA LEU A 10 -2.30 -13.64 5.45
C LEU A 10 -2.97 -14.09 6.77
N GLY A 11 -3.95 -15.00 6.69
CA GLY A 11 -4.73 -15.47 7.83
C GLY A 11 -5.58 -14.39 8.51
N ARG A 12 -5.90 -13.29 7.83
CA ARG A 12 -6.61 -12.14 8.41
C ARG A 12 -7.88 -11.80 7.63
N VAL A 13 -8.87 -11.27 8.35
CA VAL A 13 -10.03 -10.59 7.75
C VAL A 13 -9.57 -9.38 6.94
N THR A 14 -10.38 -8.96 5.97
CA THR A 14 -9.99 -7.91 5.02
C THR A 14 -9.61 -6.61 5.72
N GLU A 15 -10.36 -6.19 6.74
CA GLU A 15 -10.07 -4.96 7.50
C GLU A 15 -8.68 -5.01 8.18
N HIS A 16 -8.40 -6.07 8.94
CA HIS A 16 -7.11 -6.25 9.60
C HIS A 16 -5.95 -6.39 8.60
N ARG A 17 -6.19 -6.96 7.42
CA ARG A 17 -5.19 -7.04 6.35
C ARG A 17 -4.87 -5.66 5.79
N LEU A 18 -5.87 -4.82 5.56
CA LEU A 18 -5.66 -3.44 5.09
C LEU A 18 -4.95 -2.60 6.16
N ALA A 19 -5.34 -2.71 7.42
CA ALA A 19 -4.67 -2.03 8.53
C ALA A 19 -3.18 -2.42 8.63
N LEU A 20 -2.87 -3.72 8.51
CA LEU A 20 -1.49 -4.21 8.48
C LEU A 20 -0.68 -3.59 7.34
N LEU A 21 -1.21 -3.57 6.12
CA LEU A 21 -0.52 -3.01 4.95
C LEU A 21 -0.30 -1.50 5.07
N ARG A 22 -1.27 -0.77 5.62
CA ARG A 22 -1.14 0.68 5.91
C ARG A 22 -0.06 0.97 6.95
N ASN A 23 0.01 0.17 8.01
CA ASN A 23 1.04 0.32 9.03
C ASN A 23 2.44 0.00 8.49
N GLN A 24 2.59 -1.11 7.75
CA GLN A 24 3.88 -1.50 7.17
C GLN A 24 4.36 -0.52 6.09
N SER A 25 3.46 -0.02 5.24
CA SER A 25 3.82 1.01 4.25
C SER A 25 4.28 2.30 4.92
N THR A 26 3.60 2.75 5.98
CA THR A 26 4.02 3.92 6.76
C THR A 26 5.40 3.73 7.36
N MET A 27 5.67 2.56 7.97
CA MET A 27 6.99 2.27 8.54
C MET A 27 8.07 2.19 7.47
N LEU A 28 7.79 1.54 6.33
CA LEU A 28 8.73 1.46 5.22
C LEU A 28 9.08 2.83 4.65
N LEU A 29 8.09 3.71 4.46
CA LEU A 29 8.34 5.05 3.93
C LEU A 29 9.08 5.96 4.92
N ARG A 30 8.91 5.75 6.24
CA ARG A 30 9.59 6.54 7.28
C ARG A 30 11.01 6.08 7.57
N HIS A 31 11.24 4.78 7.55
CA HIS A 31 12.50 4.18 7.99
C HIS A 31 13.32 3.59 6.84
N GLU A 32 12.82 3.69 5.60
CA GLU A 32 13.43 3.23 4.33
C GLU A 32 13.62 1.71 4.22
N ARG A 33 13.65 1.00 5.36
CA ARG A 33 13.81 -0.45 5.46
C ARG A 33 12.99 -1.00 6.63
N ILE A 34 12.35 -2.14 6.43
CA ILE A 34 11.68 -2.90 7.49
C ILE A 34 11.98 -4.40 7.34
N ASP A 35 12.07 -5.09 8.47
CA ASP A 35 12.15 -6.55 8.47
C ASP A 35 10.75 -7.15 8.69
N THR A 36 10.33 -8.04 7.79
CA THR A 36 9.00 -8.66 7.80
C THR A 36 9.06 -10.05 7.16
N THR A 37 7.97 -10.81 7.23
CA THR A 37 7.94 -12.13 6.61
C THR A 37 7.83 -12.01 5.09
N LEU A 38 8.41 -12.97 4.36
CA LEU A 38 8.37 -13.01 2.89
C LEU A 38 6.95 -12.85 2.33
N ALA A 39 5.96 -13.45 2.99
CA ALA A 39 4.58 -13.37 2.57
C ALA A 39 3.99 -11.96 2.71
N LYS A 40 4.31 -11.25 3.80
CA LYS A 40 3.88 -9.86 4.01
C LYS A 40 4.59 -8.93 3.03
N ALA A 41 5.90 -9.10 2.82
CA ALA A 41 6.67 -8.28 1.87
C ALA A 41 6.13 -8.37 0.43
N LYS A 42 5.79 -9.58 -0.04
CA LYS A 42 5.22 -9.79 -1.39
C LYS A 42 3.86 -9.10 -1.58
N GLU A 43 3.04 -9.01 -0.52
CA GLU A 43 1.77 -8.26 -0.57
C GLU A 43 1.95 -6.75 -0.40
N LEU A 44 2.96 -6.34 0.39
CA LEU A 44 3.26 -4.93 0.61
C LEU A 44 3.77 -4.23 -0.65
N ARG A 45 4.56 -4.93 -1.47
CA ARG A 45 5.17 -4.38 -2.69
C ARG A 45 4.17 -3.70 -3.64
N PRO A 46 3.14 -4.38 -4.18
CA PRO A 46 2.18 -3.74 -5.09
C PRO A 46 1.35 -2.63 -4.42
N PHE A 47 1.16 -2.71 -3.10
CA PHE A 47 0.48 -1.68 -2.32
C PHE A 47 1.29 -0.37 -2.26
N VAL A 48 2.59 -0.47 -1.99
CA VAL A 48 3.50 0.68 -1.91
C VAL A 48 3.82 1.25 -3.29
N GLU A 49 4.03 0.41 -4.31
CA GLU A 49 4.26 0.88 -5.69
C GLU A 49 3.09 1.74 -6.21
N ARG A 50 1.86 1.36 -5.89
CA ARG A 50 0.66 2.17 -6.19
C ARG A 50 0.65 3.50 -5.46
N LEU A 51 1.01 3.52 -4.18
CA LEU A 51 1.12 4.76 -3.40
C LEU A 51 2.12 5.74 -4.04
N ILE A 52 3.31 5.26 -4.40
CA ILE A 52 4.35 6.07 -5.06
C ILE A 52 3.85 6.58 -6.42
N THR A 53 3.17 5.74 -7.19
CA THR A 53 2.62 6.12 -8.51
C THR A 53 1.61 7.26 -8.38
N VAL A 54 0.69 7.17 -7.42
CA VAL A 54 -0.29 8.22 -7.15
C VAL A 54 0.39 9.50 -6.68
N ALA A 55 1.35 9.40 -5.76
CA ALA A 55 2.11 10.55 -5.27
C ALA A 55 2.87 11.27 -6.40
N LYS A 56 3.52 10.51 -7.29
CA LYS A 56 4.26 11.07 -8.44
C LYS A 56 3.34 11.80 -9.42
N ARG A 57 2.16 11.25 -9.72
CA ARG A 57 1.18 11.91 -10.60
C ARG A 57 0.67 13.23 -9.99
N GLY A 58 0.33 13.21 -8.70
CA GLY A 58 -0.12 14.42 -8.00
C GLY A 58 0.94 15.55 -8.00
N LEU A 59 2.23 15.21 -7.92
CA LEU A 59 3.31 16.18 -8.03
C LEU A 59 3.40 16.84 -9.43
N VAL A 60 3.16 16.07 -10.49
CA VAL A 60 3.24 16.55 -11.88
C VAL A 60 2.07 17.46 -12.24
N ASP A 61 0.88 17.19 -11.72
CA ASP A 61 -0.34 17.93 -12.04
C ASP A 61 -0.38 19.34 -11.42
N GLY A 62 0.58 19.70 -10.55
CA GLY A 62 0.68 21.04 -9.93
C GLY A 62 -0.50 21.42 -9.02
N THR A 63 -1.45 20.51 -8.81
CA THR A 63 -2.58 20.73 -7.92
C THR A 63 -2.13 20.63 -6.48
N ASP A 64 -2.18 21.78 -5.81
CA ASP A 64 -1.97 21.92 -4.38
C ASP A 64 -2.76 20.86 -3.59
N THR A 65 -2.13 20.44 -2.50
CA THR A 65 -2.34 19.36 -1.54
C THR A 65 -3.78 19.01 -1.10
N THR A 66 -4.80 19.70 -1.61
CA THR A 66 -6.21 19.64 -1.19
C THR A 66 -7.00 18.51 -1.86
N ARG A 67 -6.63 18.06 -3.07
CA ARG A 67 -7.16 16.79 -3.64
C ARG A 67 -6.44 15.54 -3.12
N ALA A 68 -5.36 15.70 -2.35
CA ALA A 68 -4.72 14.61 -1.62
C ALA A 68 -5.62 14.02 -0.51
N LEU A 69 -6.65 14.76 -0.08
CA LEU A 69 -7.66 14.30 0.89
C LEU A 69 -8.45 13.06 0.41
N HIS A 70 -8.50 12.79 -0.90
CA HIS A 70 -9.16 11.61 -1.45
C HIS A 70 -8.25 10.41 -1.73
N ALA A 71 -6.96 10.48 -1.40
CA ALA A 71 -6.06 9.32 -1.52
C ALA A 71 -6.52 8.12 -0.67
N ARG A 72 -7.29 8.34 0.41
CA ARG A 72 -7.96 7.26 1.19
C ARG A 72 -8.90 6.37 0.36
N ARG A 73 -9.40 6.86 -0.78
CA ARG A 73 -10.33 6.13 -1.66
C ARG A 73 -9.64 5.44 -2.83
N LEU A 74 -8.36 5.74 -3.06
CA LEU A 74 -7.56 5.18 -4.15
C LEU A 74 -6.75 3.92 -3.74
N VAL A 75 -6.72 3.60 -2.43
CA VAL A 75 -5.87 2.54 -1.84
C VAL A 75 -6.64 1.64 -0.87
#